data_AF-A0A090DEC6-F1
#
_entry.id   AF-A0A090DEC6-F1
#
_cell.length_a   1.000
_cell.length_b   1.000
_cell.length_c   1.000
_cell.angle_alpha   90.00
_cell.angle_beta   90.00
_cell.angle_gamma   90.00
#
_symmetry.space_group_name_H-M   'P 1'
#
loop_
_entity.id
_entity.type
_entity.pdbx_description
1 polymer ?
#
loop_
_entity_poly.entity_id
_entity_poly.type
_entity_poly.pdbx_seq_one_letter_code
_entity_poly.pdbx_strand_id
1 'polypeptide(L)'
;MCGHYGMTPSRNNRGIAHENGSIEGPHGHLKRAIDDAALMRGSSDFGDLACYRRFVDEIVSRVNARNSKRIDTERAELQELPVRRTSDYE
;
A
#
# COMPACT_ATOMS: atom_id res chain seq x y z
N MET A 1 0.21 -5.09 16.96
CA MET A 1 1.30 -4.56 16.10
C MET A 1 1.89 -3.23 16.58
N CYS A 2 1.09 -2.21 16.89
CA CYS A 2 1.57 -0.84 17.19
C CYS A 2 2.52 -0.73 18.41
N GLY A 3 2.32 -1.53 19.47
CA GLY A 3 3.19 -1.53 20.65
C GLY A 3 4.63 -1.98 20.38
N HIS A 4 4.86 -2.84 19.38
CA HIS A 4 6.22 -3.24 18.97
C HIS A 4 6.98 -2.06 18.35
N TYR A 5 6.26 -1.22 17.62
CA TYR A 5 6.83 -0.05 16.93
C TYR A 5 6.78 1.24 17.75
N GLY A 6 6.36 1.18 19.03
CA GLY A 6 6.15 2.37 19.86
C GLY A 6 5.09 3.34 19.30
N MET A 7 4.22 2.86 18.42
CA MET A 7 3.23 3.68 17.72
C MET A 7 1.92 3.74 18.51
N THR A 8 1.29 4.92 18.51
CA THR A 8 -0.07 5.10 19.04
C THR A 8 -1.07 4.92 17.89
N PRO A 9 -1.92 3.89 17.88
CA PRO A 9 -2.95 3.74 16.86
C PRO A 9 -4.01 4.84 17.01
N SER A 10 -4.42 5.45 15.90
CA SER A 10 -5.62 6.28 15.83
C SER A 10 -6.68 5.59 14.98
N ARG A 11 -7.96 5.83 15.28
CA ARG A 11 -9.10 5.38 14.46
C ARG A 11 -9.65 6.58 13.70
N ASN A 12 -10.06 6.37 12.45
CA ASN A 12 -10.76 7.40 11.69
C ASN A 12 -12.11 7.69 12.34
N ASN A 13 -12.41 8.97 12.56
CA ASN A 13 -13.70 9.40 13.06
C ASN A 13 -14.71 9.52 11.90
N ARG A 14 -15.76 8.69 11.93
CA ARG A 14 -16.83 8.72 10.91
C ARG A 14 -17.39 10.14 10.78
N GLY A 15 -17.24 10.75 9.60
CA GLY A 15 -17.77 12.08 9.28
C GLY A 15 -16.78 13.23 9.37
N ILE A 16 -15.53 12.99 9.79
CA ILE A 16 -14.46 13.99 9.70
C ILE A 16 -13.69 13.75 8.40
N ALA A 17 -14.02 14.53 7.37
CA ALA A 17 -13.19 14.59 6.17
C ALA A 17 -11.80 15.13 6.54
N HIS A 18 -10.76 14.68 5.82
CA HIS A 18 -9.37 15.18 5.87
C HIS A 18 -8.40 14.56 6.90
N GLU A 19 -8.80 13.62 7.76
CA GLU A 19 -7.82 12.91 8.61
C GLU A 19 -6.91 11.97 7.79
N ASN A 20 -7.45 11.38 6.72
CA ASN A 20 -6.76 10.35 5.92
C ASN A 20 -6.51 10.77 4.46
N GLY A 21 -6.62 12.06 4.12
CA GLY A 21 -6.51 12.52 2.72
C GLY A 21 -5.17 12.15 2.06
N SER A 22 -4.10 12.05 2.85
CA SER A 22 -2.77 11.60 2.43
C SER A 22 -2.69 10.11 2.08
N ILE A 23 -3.67 9.29 2.51
CA ILE A 23 -3.80 7.87 2.19
C ILE A 23 -4.87 7.65 1.12
N GLU A 24 -6.02 8.31 1.26
CA GLU A 24 -7.17 8.19 0.37
C GLU A 24 -6.85 8.60 -1.07
N GLY A 25 -6.11 9.70 -1.26
CA GLY A 25 -5.67 10.17 -2.57
C GLY A 25 -4.79 9.15 -3.29
N PRO A 26 -3.64 8.75 -2.72
CA PRO A 26 -2.77 7.72 -3.31
C PRO A 26 -3.46 6.37 -3.55
N HIS A 27 -4.37 5.95 -2.67
CA HIS A 27 -5.18 4.74 -2.89
C HIS A 27 -6.08 4.84 -4.13
N GLY A 28 -6.76 5.98 -4.31
CA GLY A 28 -7.55 6.23 -5.52
C GLY A 28 -6.69 6.21 -6.78
N HIS A 29 -5.50 6.80 -6.73
CA HIS A 29 -4.55 6.79 -7.85
C HIS A 29 -4.04 5.38 -8.18
N LEU A 30 -3.74 4.57 -7.17
CA LEU A 30 -3.28 3.20 -7.38
C LEU A 30 -4.35 2.34 -8.05
N LYS A 31 -5.61 2.42 -7.59
CA LYS A 31 -6.73 1.69 -8.21
C LYS A 31 -6.89 2.06 -9.69
N ARG A 32 -6.90 3.37 -10.00
CA ARG A 32 -6.96 3.85 -11.39
C ARG A 32 -5.79 3.35 -12.22
N ALA A 33 -4.57 3.37 -11.68
CA ALA A 33 -3.39 2.86 -12.39
C ALA A 33 -3.47 1.35 -12.69
N ILE A 34 -4.07 0.57 -11.80
CA ILE A 34 -4.34 -0.86 -12.02
C ILE A 34 -5.38 -1.05 -13.13
N ASP A 35 -6.48 -0.29 -13.08
CA ASP A 35 -7.53 -0.35 -14.09
C ASP A 35 -7.01 0.04 -15.49
N ASP A 36 -6.26 1.15 -15.57
CA ASP A 36 -5.63 1.62 -16.81
C ASP A 36 -4.64 0.59 -17.36
N ALA A 37 -3.83 -0.04 -16.50
CA ALA A 37 -2.87 -1.06 -16.92
C ALA A 37 -3.57 -2.34 -17.39
N ALA A 38 -4.67 -2.75 -16.75
CA ALA A 38 -5.47 -3.89 -17.19
C ALA A 38 -6.16 -3.60 -18.53
N LEU A 39 -6.62 -2.35 -18.73
CA LEU A 39 -7.18 -1.90 -19.99
C LEU A 39 -6.13 -1.93 -21.12
N MET A 40 -4.92 -1.43 -20.87
CA MET A 40 -3.81 -1.46 -21.84
C MET A 40 -3.35 -2.89 -22.17
N ARG A 41 -3.45 -3.82 -21.20
CA ARG A 41 -3.19 -5.24 -21.42
C ARG A 41 -4.25 -5.90 -22.34
N GLY A 42 -5.43 -5.29 -22.47
CA GLY A 42 -6.55 -5.81 -23.28
C GLY A 42 -7.27 -7.00 -22.65
N SER A 43 -6.91 -7.38 -21.42
CA SER A 43 -7.58 -8.44 -20.66
C SER A 43 -7.33 -8.24 -19.17
N SER A 44 -8.37 -8.45 -18.38
CA SER A 44 -8.32 -8.57 -16.91
C SER A 44 -8.21 -10.02 -16.44
N ASP A 45 -8.11 -10.98 -17.36
CA ASP A 45 -8.00 -12.39 -17.04
C ASP A 45 -6.55 -12.79 -16.75
N PHE A 46 -6.33 -13.47 -15.63
CA PHE A 46 -5.01 -13.91 -15.17
C PHE A 46 -5.03 -15.42 -15.01
N GLY A 47 -4.02 -16.10 -15.56
CA GLY A 47 -3.96 -17.56 -15.53
C GLY A 47 -3.85 -18.17 -14.13
N ASP A 48 -3.31 -17.41 -13.17
CA ASP A 48 -3.29 -17.76 -11.76
C ASP A 48 -3.15 -16.51 -10.87
N LEU A 49 -3.25 -16.73 -9.55
CA LEU A 49 -3.07 -15.68 -8.54
C LEU A 49 -1.65 -15.11 -8.52
N ALA A 50 -0.62 -15.88 -8.90
CA ALA A 50 0.75 -15.41 -8.89
C ALA A 50 1.00 -14.39 -10.03
N CYS A 51 0.40 -14.61 -11.19
CA CYS A 51 0.41 -13.70 -12.33
C CYS A 51 -0.30 -12.38 -11.97
N TYR A 52 -1.46 -12.45 -11.31
CA TYR A 52 -2.13 -11.26 -10.80
C TYR A 52 -1.27 -10.51 -9.79
N ARG A 53 -0.66 -11.20 -8.83
CA ARG A 53 0.22 -10.57 -7.82
C ARG A 53 1.41 -9.87 -8.46
N ARG A 54 2.12 -10.53 -9.39
CA ARG A 54 3.24 -9.93 -10.12
C ARG A 54 2.82 -8.69 -10.90
N PHE A 55 1.66 -8.74 -11.55
CA PHE A 55 1.11 -7.59 -12.26
C PHE A 55 0.87 -6.39 -11.34
N VAL A 56 0.26 -6.62 -10.17
CA VAL A 56 0.06 -5.56 -9.16
C VAL A 56 1.41 -5.06 -8.62
N ASP A 57 2.34 -5.97 -8.32
CA ASP A 57 3.68 -5.64 -7.80
C ASP A 57 4.47 -4.75 -8.76
N GLU A 58 4.38 -4.98 -10.07
CA GLU A 58 5.02 -4.12 -11.08
C GLU A 58 4.46 -2.69 -11.05
N ILE A 59 3.14 -2.53 -10.93
CA ILE A 59 2.49 -1.21 -10.89
C ILE A 59 2.87 -0.49 -9.60
N VAL A 60 2.78 -1.18 -8.47
CA VAL A 60 3.18 -0.66 -7.15
C VAL A 60 4.65 -0.26 -7.16
N SER A 61 5.53 -1.08 -7.75
CA SER A 61 6.96 -0.79 -7.86
C SER A 61 7.23 0.49 -8.65
N ARG A 62 6.50 0.74 -9.76
CA ARG A 62 6.61 1.97 -10.54
C ARG A 62 6.15 3.20 -9.75
N VAL A 63 5.05 3.07 -9.00
CA VAL A 63 4.55 4.16 -8.14
C VAL A 63 5.53 4.44 -7.01
N ASN A 64 6.06 3.40 -6.36
CA ASN A 64 7.04 3.53 -5.29
C ASN A 64 8.36 4.11 -5.78
N ALA A 65 8.82 3.76 -6.99
CA ALA A 65 10.02 4.35 -7.58
C ALA A 65 9.91 5.89 -7.71
N ARG A 66 8.73 6.41 -8.05
CA ARG A 66 8.45 7.86 -8.10
C ARG A 66 8.49 8.52 -6.71
N ASN A 67 8.13 7.76 -5.68
CA ASN A 67 8.14 8.20 -4.28
C ASN A 67 9.40 7.77 -3.51
N SER A 68 10.41 7.21 -4.19
CA SER A 68 11.60 6.58 -3.59
C SER A 68 12.25 7.46 -2.52
N LYS A 69 12.49 8.74 -2.81
CA LYS A 69 13.10 9.67 -1.83
C LYS A 69 12.32 9.76 -0.52
N ARG A 70 10.98 9.86 -0.58
CA ARG A 70 10.13 9.89 0.63
C ARG A 70 10.15 8.55 1.34
N ILE A 71 10.07 7.46 0.57
CA ILE A 71 10.13 6.10 1.11
C ILE A 71 11.48 5.86 1.81
N ASP A 72 12.58 6.35 1.26
CA ASP A 72 13.92 6.19 1.84
C ASP A 72 14.06 7.00 3.12
N THR A 73 13.53 8.23 3.18
CA THR A 73 13.44 9.00 4.42
C THR A 73 12.62 8.27 5.49
N GLU A 74 11.43 7.77 5.14
CA GLU A 74 10.59 7.02 6.07
C GLU A 74 11.26 5.71 6.51
N ARG A 75 11.94 5.01 5.60
CA ARG A 75 12.62 3.73 5.85
C ARG A 75 13.77 3.87 6.85
N ALA A 76 14.47 5.00 6.87
CA ALA A 76 15.52 5.25 7.84
C ALA A 76 15.00 5.28 9.29
N GLU A 77 13.72 5.60 9.47
CA GLU A 77 13.05 5.67 10.78
C GLU A 77 12.32 4.35 11.14
N LEU A 78 12.28 3.35 10.25
CA LEU A 78 11.60 2.08 10.50
C LEU A 78 12.43 1.16 11.39
N GLN A 79 11.75 0.48 12.31
CA GLN A 79 12.36 -0.57 13.15
C GLN A 79 12.31 -1.94 12.45
N GLU A 80 13.15 -2.87 12.90
CA GLU A 80 13.17 -4.24 12.40
C GLU A 80 11.80 -4.93 12.55
N LEU A 81 11.49 -5.77 11.56
CA LEU A 81 10.28 -6.58 11.57
C LEU A 81 10.29 -7.51 12.79
N PRO A 82 9.15 -7.67 13.48
CA PRO A 82 9.05 -8.62 14.59
C PRO A 82 9.36 -10.03 14.10
N VAL A 83 10.10 -10.78 14.92
CA VAL A 83 10.60 -12.14 14.63
C VAL A 83 9.46 -13.12 14.32
N ARG A 84 8.25 -12.86 14.80
CA ARG A 84 7.05 -13.65 14.54
C ARG A 84 6.02 -12.81 13.79
N ARG A 85 5.39 -13.40 12.77
CA ARG A 85 4.19 -12.82 12.13
C ARG A 85 3.15 -12.58 13.22
N THR A 86 2.78 -11.32 13.43
CA THR A 86 1.66 -11.00 14.31
C THR A 86 0.38 -11.45 13.61
N SER A 87 -0.37 -12.35 14.26
CA SER A 87 -1.72 -12.69 13.86
C SER A 87 -2.63 -11.52 14.27
N ASP A 88 -2.73 -10.49 13.42
CA ASP A 88 -3.70 -9.42 13.63
C ASP A 88 -5.10 -9.94 13.23
N TYR A 89 -5.82 -10.51 14.20
CA TYR A 89 -7.28 -10.61 14.19
C TYR A 89 -7.78 -9.67 15.30
N GLU A 90 -8.15 -8.45 14.91
CA GLU A 90 -9.10 -7.59 15.65
C GLU A 90 -10.07 -6.96 14.66
#